data_AF-A0A965GXS9-F1
#
_entry.id   AF-A0A965GXS9-F1
#
_cell.length_a   1.000
_cell.length_b   1.000
_cell.length_c   1.000
_cell.angle_alpha   90.00
_cell.angle_beta   90.00
_cell.angle_gamma   90.00
#
_symmetry.space_group_name_H-M   'P 1'
#
loop_
_entity.id
_entity.type
_entity.pdbx_description
1 polymer ?
#
loop_
_entity_poly.entity_id
_entity_poly.type
_entity_poly.pdbx_seq_one_letter_code
_entity_poly.pdbx_strand_id
1 'polypeptide(L)' 'MATEGVRFTHGYSNSAVCSPTRFALITGRWQYRLRGAAEEPIANAHGDKVLGIPPAHPTLPS' A
#
# COMPACT_ATOMS: atom_id res chain seq x y z
N MET A 1 -9.38 22.64 13.24
CA MET A 1 -9.31 21.86 11.98
C MET A 1 -10.71 21.71 11.39
N ALA A 2 -10.93 21.44 10.09
CA ALA A 2 -9.97 21.37 8.98
C ALA A 2 -9.73 22.73 8.28
N THR A 3 -10.35 23.79 8.80
CA THR A 3 -10.12 25.23 8.58
C THR A 3 -8.66 25.71 8.63
N GLU A 4 -7.73 24.86 9.03
CA GLU A 4 -6.30 25.14 9.25
C GLU A 4 -5.40 24.45 8.21
N GLY A 5 -5.96 23.94 7.11
CA GLY A 5 -5.19 23.19 6.11
C GLY A 5 -5.91 22.98 4.79
N VAL A 6 -5.25 22.24 3.89
CA VAL A 6 -5.78 21.92 2.55
C VAL A 6 -6.86 20.84 2.67
N ARG A 7 -8.05 21.09 2.10
CA ARG A 7 -9.13 20.11 2.00
C ARG A 7 -9.29 19.62 0.56
N PHE A 8 -8.83 18.42 0.27
CA PHE A 8 -9.11 17.74 -1.00
C PHE A 8 -10.61 17.37 -1.07
N THR A 9 -11.32 17.84 -2.09
CA THR A 9 -12.70 17.40 -2.40
C THR A 9 -12.73 16.11 -3.19
N HIS A 10 -11.59 15.72 -3.79
CA HIS A 10 -11.41 14.51 -4.59
C HIS A 10 -10.17 13.74 -4.10
N GLY A 11 -10.31 13.09 -2.94
CA GLY A 11 -9.30 12.16 -2.41
C GLY A 11 -9.63 10.72 -2.79
N TYR A 12 -8.83 10.11 -3.67
CA TYR A 12 -9.04 8.74 -4.14
C TYR A 12 -8.13 7.76 -3.40
N SER A 13 -8.66 6.58 -3.05
CA SER A 13 -7.86 5.40 -2.69
C SER A 13 -7.52 4.59 -3.95
N ASN A 14 -6.48 3.77 -3.91
CA ASN A 14 -6.15 2.86 -5.03
C ASN A 14 -7.11 1.67 -5.15
N SER A 15 -7.89 1.41 -4.10
CA SER A 15 -8.75 0.24 -3.92
C SER A 15 -9.85 0.54 -2.90
N ALA A 16 -10.91 -0.28 -2.92
CA ALA A 16 -11.97 -0.27 -1.91
C ALA A 16 -11.64 -1.12 -0.66
N VAL A 17 -10.47 -1.77 -0.62
CA VAL A 17 -10.07 -2.70 0.46
C VAL A 17 -8.89 -2.13 1.27
N CYS A 18 -8.85 -2.43 2.57
CA CYS A 18 -7.88 -1.87 3.50
C CYS A 18 -6.43 -2.30 3.22
N SER A 19 -6.15 -3.59 2.93
CA SER A 19 -4.80 -4.09 2.63
C SER A 19 -4.15 -3.37 1.42
N PRO A 20 -4.72 -3.38 0.20
CA PRO A 20 -4.14 -2.66 -0.94
C PRO A 20 -4.04 -1.16 -0.74
N THR A 21 -4.94 -0.53 0.02
CA THR A 21 -4.89 0.91 0.33
C THR A 21 -3.72 1.26 1.23
N ARG A 22 -3.54 0.50 2.31
CA ARG A 22 -2.38 0.66 3.21
C ARG A 22 -1.07 0.37 2.48
N PHE A 23 -1.05 -0.68 1.66
CA PHE A 23 0.12 -1.05 0.87
C PHE A 23 0.54 0.07 -0.09
N ALA A 24 -0.41 0.66 -0.82
CA ALA A 24 -0.11 1.75 -1.76
C ALA A 24 0.34 3.04 -1.06
N LEU A 25 -0.23 3.35 0.11
CA LEU A 25 0.24 4.46 0.94
C LEU A 25 1.68 4.25 1.43
N ILE A 26 2.03 3.03 1.85
CA ILE A 26 3.34 2.69 2.39
C ILE A 26 4.41 2.60 1.30
N THR A 27 4.10 2.07 0.11
CA THR A 27 5.06 1.84 -0.98
C THR A 27 5.07 2.93 -2.06
N GLY A 28 4.03 3.76 -2.13
CA GLY A 28 3.80 4.65 -3.26
C GLY A 28 3.62 3.90 -4.58
N ARG A 29 3.07 2.68 -4.56
CA ARG A 29 2.86 1.83 -5.75
C ARG A 29 1.41 1.33 -5.83
N TRP A 30 0.89 1.24 -7.06
CA TRP A 30 -0.39 0.58 -7.33
C TRP A 30 -0.33 -0.90 -6.95
N GLN A 31 -1.46 -1.46 -6.52
CA GLN A 31 -1.58 -2.80 -5.95
C GLN A 31 -1.15 -3.93 -6.89
N TYR A 32 -1.12 -3.70 -8.21
CA TYR A 32 -0.67 -4.68 -9.21
C TYR A 32 0.79 -4.50 -9.64
N ARG A 33 1.53 -3.55 -9.05
CA ARG A 33 2.95 -3.28 -9.36
C ARG A 33 3.92 -4.04 -8.47
N LEU A 34 3.47 -4.54 -7.32
CA LEU A 34 4.21 -5.39 -6.39
C LEU A 34 3.30 -6.53 -5.94
N ARG A 35 3.86 -7.73 -5.79
CA ARG A 35 3.12 -8.97 -5.51
C ARG A 35 2.78 -9.14 -4.02
N GLY A 36 2.32 -8.07 -3.37
CA GLY A 36 2.09 -8.04 -1.94
C GLY A 36 0.86 -7.25 -1.50
N ALA A 37 -0.04 -6.92 -2.43
CA ALA A 37 -1.11 -5.94 -2.20
C ALA A 37 -2.50 -6.40 -2.68
N ALA A 38 -2.55 -7.30 -3.66
CA ALA A 38 -3.78 -7.91 -4.17
C ALA A 38 -3.83 -9.44 -3.89
N GLU A 39 -2.74 -9.98 -3.34
CA GLU A 39 -2.51 -11.39 -3.05
C GLU A 39 -2.94 -11.73 -1.63
N GLU A 40 -4.23 -12.01 -1.43
CA GLU A 40 -4.79 -12.44 -0.15
C GLU A 40 -5.06 -13.96 -0.12
N PRO A 41 -4.83 -14.66 1.01
CA PRO A 41 -4.31 -14.14 2.28
C PRO A 41 -2.77 -14.07 2.32
N ILE A 42 -2.20 -12.87 2.51
CA ILE A 42 -0.74 -12.69 2.55
C ILE A 42 -0.07 -13.15 3.86
N ALA A 43 -0.86 -13.41 4.90
CA ALA A 43 -0.37 -13.72 6.25
C ALA A 43 0.57 -14.95 6.35
N ASN A 44 0.57 -15.83 5.36
CA ASN A 44 1.43 -17.02 5.31
C ASN A 44 2.63 -16.87 4.37
N ALA A 45 2.81 -15.71 3.71
CA ALA A 45 3.88 -15.46 2.73
C ALA A 45 5.24 -15.05 3.37
N HIS A 46 5.43 -15.31 4.67
CA HIS A 46 6.66 -14.94 5.37
C HIS A 46 7.87 -15.69 4.80
N GLY A 47 8.84 -14.94 4.26
CA GLY A 47 10.06 -15.49 3.64
C GLY A 47 9.90 -15.92 2.17
N ASP A 48 8.73 -15.70 1.56
CA ASP A 48 8.54 -15.85 0.13
C ASP A 48 9.44 -14.84 -0.63
N LYS A 49 10.05 -15.28 -1.74
CA LYS A 49 10.96 -14.45 -2.57
C LYS A 49 10.23 -13.72 -3.70
N VAL A 50 8.98 -14.06 -3.93
CA VAL A 50 8.10 -13.56 -5.01
C VAL A 50 6.97 -12.74 -4.43
N LEU A 51 6.37 -13.16 -3.31
CA LEU A 51 5.30 -12.43 -2.63
C LEU A 51 5.83 -11.39 -1.64
N GLY A 52 5.11 -10.28 -1.49
CA GLY A 52 5.45 -9.18 -0.57
C GLY A 52 6.19 -8.02 -1.24
N ILE A 53 7.11 -7.40 -0.49
CA ILE A 53 7.88 -6.21 -0.89
C ILE A 53 9.37 -6.58 -0.96
N PRO A 54 10.09 -6.27 -2.06
CA PRO A 54 11.54 -6.49 -2.13
C PRO A 54 12.28 -5.72 -1.01
N PRO A 55 13.28 -6.29 -0.32
CA PRO A 55 13.93 -5.64 0.83
C PRO A 55 14.58 -4.28 0.56
N ALA A 56 14.95 -4.00 -0.70
CA ALA A 56 15.51 -2.72 -1.14
C ALA A 56 14.46 -1.73 -1.67
N HIS A 57 13.16 -2.04 -1.57
CA HIS A 57 12.10 -1.13 -1.99
C HIS A 57 11.87 -0.06 -0.90
N PRO A 58 11.93 1.24 -1.23
CA PRO A 58 11.70 2.29 -0.23
C PRO A 58 10.24 2.28 0.24
N THR A 59 10.02 2.57 1.51
CA THR A 59 8.69 2.65 2.11
C THR A 59 8.56 3.90 2.98
N LEU A 60 7.34 4.33 3.29
CA LEU A 60 7.08 5.47 4.17
C LEU A 60 7.69 5.31 5.59
N PRO A 61 7.65 4.13 6.25
CA PRO A 61 8.21 3.94 7.60
C PRO A 61 9.68 3.47 7.66
N SER A 62 10.42 3.48 6.54
CA SER A 62 11.82 3.00 6.45
C SER A 62 12.84 4.14 6.30
#